data_AF-A0A3N2RSF5-F1
#
_entry.id   AF-A0A3N2RSF5-F1
#
_cell.length_a   1.000
_cell.length_b   1.000
_cell.length_c   1.000
_cell.angle_alpha   90.00
_cell.angle_beta   90.00
_cell.angle_gamma   90.00
#
_symmetry.space_group_name_H-M   'P 1'
#
loop_
_entity.id
_entity.type
_entity.pdbx_description
1 polymer ?
#
loop_
_entity_poly.entity_id
_entity_poly.type
_entity_poly.pdbx_seq_one_letter_code
_entity_poly.pdbx_strand_id
1 'polypeptide(L)' 'MNIFCDDGSTAVKLAWYDNDKLHMSLSSNSFRTGWKVEGMGMRQTFNYELGKVRISRSFLPKLTR' A
#
# COMPACT_ATOMS: atom_id res chain seq x y z
N MET A 1 -14.07 -4.26 12.89
CA MET A 1 -12.73 -3.68 12.61
C MET A 1 -12.93 -2.21 12.28
N ASN A 2 -12.54 -1.30 13.18
CA ASN A 2 -12.57 0.14 12.91
C ASN A 2 -11.14 0.61 12.63
N ILE A 3 -10.90 1.17 11.45
CA ILE A 3 -9.58 1.62 11.02
C ILE A 3 -9.61 3.14 10.92
N PHE A 4 -8.71 3.79 11.67
CA PHE A 4 -8.43 5.22 11.56
C PHE A 4 -7.40 5.42 10.44
N CYS A 5 -7.68 6.36 9.54
CA CYS A 5 -6.88 6.61 8.34
C CYS A 5 -6.52 8.09 8.26
N ASP A 6 -5.21 8.38 8.20
CA ASP A 6 -4.65 9.67 7.77
C ASP A 6 -4.08 9.44 6.36
N ASP A 7 -4.77 9.95 5.34
CA ASP A 7 -4.54 9.71 3.92
C ASP A 7 -3.65 10.77 3.25
N GLY A 8 -2.57 11.16 3.94
CA GLY A 8 -1.59 12.11 3.43
C GLY A 8 -1.04 11.77 2.04
N SER A 9 -0.81 12.80 1.22
CA SER A 9 -0.36 12.67 -0.17
C SER A 9 1.02 11.99 -0.34
N THR A 10 1.86 12.01 0.71
CA THR A 10 3.16 11.33 0.73
C THR A 10 3.03 9.89 1.25
N ALA A 11 2.23 9.67 2.29
CA ALA A 11 2.04 8.38 2.92
C ALA A 11 0.69 8.30 3.63
N VAL A 12 0.06 7.13 3.53
CA VAL A 12 -1.13 6.76 4.27
C VAL A 12 -0.72 6.08 5.57
N LYS A 13 -1.24 6.56 6.69
CA LYS A 13 -1.07 5.97 8.03
C LYS A 13 -2.38 5.34 8.45
N LEU A 14 -2.33 4.09 8.89
CA LEU A 14 -3.47 3.35 9.41
C LEU A 14 -3.20 3.01 10.86
N ALA A 15 -4.22 3.17 11.70
CA ALA A 15 -4.24 2.66 13.06
C ALA A 15 -5.57 1.95 13.33
N TRP A 16 -5.52 0.81 13.99
CA TRP A 16 -6.72 0.10 14.41
C TRP A 16 -6.45 -0.65 15.71
N TYR A 17 -7.51 -0.88 16.47
CA TYR A 17 -7.45 -1.68 17.68
C TYR A 17 -8.08 -3.04 17.40
N ASP A 18 -7.36 -4.10 17.73
CA ASP A 18 -7.80 -5.48 17.58
C ASP A 18 -7.24 -6.33 18.72
N ASN A 19 -8.06 -7.18 19.34
CA ASN A 19 -7.68 -8.05 20.47
C ASN A 19 -6.86 -7.33 21.57
N ASP A 20 -7.38 -6.19 22.04
CA ASP A 20 -6.72 -5.32 23.04
C ASP A 20 -5.32 -4.82 22.65
N LYS A 21 -5.00 -4.86 21.35
CA LYS A 21 -3.72 -4.42 20.81
C LYS A 21 -3.90 -3.30 19.79
N LEU A 22 -3.09 -2.26 19.94
CA LEU A 22 -2.96 -1.21 18.94
C LEU A 22 -2.06 -1.69 17.80
N HIS A 23 -2.60 -1.67 16.59
CA HIS A 23 -1.87 -1.93 15.36
C HIS A 23 -1.69 -0.64 14.57
N MET A 24 -0.54 -0.51 13.93
CA MET A 24 -0.21 0.62 13.06
C MET A 24 0.41 0.11 11.75
N SER A 25 0.11 0.80 10.65
CA SER A 25 0.72 0.53 9.34
C SER A 25 1.00 1.83 8.60
N LEU A 26 2.14 1.88 7.92
CA LEU A 26 2.55 3.01 7.08
C LEU A 26 2.72 2.53 5.64
N SER A 27 2.16 3.29 4.70
CA SER A 27 2.20 2.97 3.28
C SER A 27 2.53 4.21 2.45
N SER A 28 3.62 4.15 1.66
CA SER A 28 3.94 5.19 0.69
C SER A 28 2.86 5.36 -0.38
N ASN A 29 2.54 6.61 -0.73
CA ASN A 29 1.71 6.91 -1.89
C ASN A 29 2.54 6.89 -3.17
N SER A 30 2.87 5.69 -3.65
CA SER A 30 3.83 5.49 -4.75
C SER A 30 3.24 4.65 -5.89
N PHE A 31 2.05 5.03 -6.36
CA PHE A 31 1.38 4.39 -7.48
C PHE A 31 1.92 4.88 -8.83
N ARG A 32 1.86 4.02 -9.84
CA ARG A 32 2.15 4.36 -11.25
C ARG A 32 0.92 4.10 -12.10
N THR A 33 0.72 4.91 -13.13
CA THR A 33 -0.34 4.69 -14.12
C THR A 33 -0.05 3.44 -14.96
N GLY A 34 -1.10 2.68 -15.25
CA GLY A 34 -1.04 1.45 -16.04
C GLY A 34 -0.74 0.22 -15.19
N TRP A 35 -0.98 -0.94 -15.80
CA TRP A 35 -0.55 -2.22 -15.24
C TRP A 35 0.97 -2.34 -15.32
N LYS A 36 1.53 -2.99 -14.32
CA LYS A 36 2.92 -3.43 -14.34
C LYS A 36 2.94 -4.95 -14.35
N VAL A 37 3.62 -5.49 -15.35
CA VAL A 37 3.94 -6.92 -15.42
C VAL A 37 5.16 -7.16 -14.54
N GLU A 38 5.13 -8.18 -13.70
CA GLU A 38 6.33 -8.61 -13.00
C GLU A 38 7.35 -9.14 -14.03
N GLY A 39 8.53 -8.53 -14.08
CA GLY A 39 9.68 -9.16 -14.74
C GLY A 39 10.17 -10.36 -13.91
N MET A 40 11.10 -11.16 -14.45
CA MET A 40 11.76 -12.26 -13.74
C MET A 40 12.56 -11.76 -12.51
N GLY A 41 11.89 -11.42 -11.41
CA GLY A 41 12.50 -10.93 -10.18
C GLY A 41 11.56 -10.96 -8.97
N MET A 42 12.14 -11.05 -7.77
CA MET A 42 11.47 -11.25 -6.47
C MET A 42 10.52 -10.13 -5.99
N ARG A 43 10.18 -9.14 -6.82
CA ARG A 43 9.40 -7.96 -6.36
C ARG A 43 7.93 -8.08 -6.71
N GLN A 44 7.14 -8.41 -5.69
CA GLN A 44 5.69 -8.46 -5.82
C GLN A 44 5.11 -7.10 -6.28
N THR A 45 4.27 -7.16 -7.29
CA THR A 45 3.56 -6.04 -7.91
C THR A 45 2.06 -6.26 -7.78
N PHE A 46 1.37 -5.21 -7.35
CA PHE A 46 -0.07 -5.18 -7.20
C PHE A 46 -0.66 -4.24 -8.26
N ASN A 47 -1.55 -4.78 -9.08
CA ASN A 47 -2.29 -4.02 -10.08
C ASN A 47 -3.73 -3.80 -9.59
N TYR A 48 -4.24 -2.58 -9.77
CA TYR A 48 -5.58 -2.19 -9.36
C TYR A 48 -6.30 -1.52 -10.54
N GLU A 49 -7.62 -1.69 -10.59
CA GLU A 49 -8.51 -0.99 -11.50
C GLU A 49 -9.56 -0.24 -10.69
N LEU A 50 -9.62 1.08 -10.88
CA LEU A 50 -10.58 1.97 -10.23
C LEU A 50 -11.42 2.65 -11.31
N GLY A 51 -12.65 2.18 -11.50
CA GLY A 51 -13.48 2.58 -12.63
C GLY A 51 -12.83 2.17 -13.95
N LYS A 52 -12.36 3.15 -14.73
CA LYS A 52 -11.62 2.92 -16.00
C LYS A 52 -10.11 3.20 -15.87
N VAL A 53 -9.64 3.56 -14.68
CA VAL A 53 -8.24 3.92 -14.43
C VAL A 53 -7.47 2.69 -13.94
N ARG A 54 -6.34 2.42 -14.57
CA ARG A 54 -5.41 1.36 -14.16
C ARG A 54 -4.23 1.98 -13.44
N ILE A 55 -3.90 1.44 -12.27
CA ILE A 55 -2.71 1.83 -11.50
C ILE A 55 -2.00 0.59 -10.96
N SER A 56 -0.71 0.73 -10.70
CA SER A 56 0.12 -0.32 -10.16
C SER A 56 0.99 0.17 -9.02
N ARG A 57 1.38 -0.74 -8.13
CA ARG A 57 2.32 -0.49 -7.05
C ARG A 57 3.23 -1.71 -6.88
N SER A 58 4.53 -1.48 -6.81
CA SER A 58 5.48 -2.50 -6.38
C SER A 58 5.76 -2.35 -4.90
N PHE A 59 5.93 -3.47 -4.21
CA PHE A 59 6.34 -3.45 -2.81
C PHE A 59 7.75 -2.85 -2.71
N LEU A 60 7.89 -1.79 -1.93
CA LEU A 60 9.19 -1.40 -1.40
C LEU A 60 9.43 -2.27 -0.18
N PRO A 61 10.55 -3.02 -0.09
CA PRO A 61 10.83 -3.79 1.12
C PRO A 61 10.74 -2.84 2.32
N LYS A 62 10.06 -3.27 3.38
CA LYS A 62 10.07 -2.55 4.64
C LYS A 62 11.54 -2.33 4.98
N LEU A 63 11.96 -1.06 5.11
CA LEU A 63 13.15 -0.73 5.89
C LEU A 63 12.80 -1.05 7.34
N THR A 64 12.83 -2.34 7.69
CA THR A 64 12.93 -2.77 9.08
C THR A 64 14.30 -2.32 9.56
N ARG A 65 14.34 -1.28 10.38
CA ARG A 65 15.44 -1.10 11.33
C ARG A 65 15.26 -2.10 12.46
#